data_AF-R7FUB1-F1
#
_entry.id   AF-R7FUB1-F1
#
_cell.length_a   1.000
_cell.length_b   1.000
_cell.length_c   1.000
_cell.angle_alpha   90.00
_cell.angle_beta   90.00
_cell.angle_gamma   90.00
#
_symmetry.space_group_name_H-M   'P 1'
#
loop_
_entity.id
_entity.type
_entity.pdbx_description
1 polymer ?
#
loop_
_entity_poly.entity_id
_entity_poly.type
_entity_poly.pdbx_seq_one_letter_code
_entity_poly.pdbx_strand_id
1 'polypeptide(L)'
;MNYDRIILEMLGRIQTLEEEMKILKNSKENFEERCDGINLPSTKGQTEMARQYIQKLKADAKERGLDSIVLVASDIHKSLNLKNRMPIICNAMKQCMGDYDEITHETPSGYSSTFSVKYYL
;
A
#
# COMPACT_ATOMS: atom_id res chain seq x y z
N MET A 1 -42.77 11.99 25.59
CA MET A 1 -42.62 10.91 24.61
C MET A 1 -41.14 10.67 24.38
N ASN A 2 -40.67 9.41 24.35
CA ASN A 2 -39.23 9.09 24.32
C ASN A 2 -38.59 9.27 22.93
N TYR A 3 -39.36 9.73 21.93
CA TYR A 3 -38.91 9.88 20.55
C TYR A 3 -37.84 10.97 20.41
N ASP A 4 -37.94 12.08 21.15
CA ASP A 4 -36.96 13.16 21.04
C ASP A 4 -35.55 12.74 21.46
N ARG A 5 -35.44 11.90 22.51
CA ARG A 5 -34.16 11.34 22.94
C ARG A 5 -33.58 10.39 21.91
N ILE A 6 -34.42 9.51 21.36
CA ILE A 6 -34.01 8.54 20.33
C ILE A 6 -33.56 9.28 19.06
N ILE A 7 -34.25 10.34 18.66
CA ILE A 7 -33.89 11.17 17.50
C ILE A 7 -32.54 11.85 17.71
N LEU A 8 -32.32 12.46 18.89
CA LEU A 8 -31.05 13.11 19.21
C LEU A 8 -29.88 12.11 19.26
N GLU A 9 -30.10 10.91 19.79
CA GLU A 9 -29.10 9.84 19.84
C GLU A 9 -28.73 9.34 18.43
N MET A 10 -29.73 9.16 17.56
CA MET A 10 -29.50 8.76 16.17
C MET A 10 -28.75 9.84 15.39
N LEU A 11 -29.11 11.12 15.56
CA LEU A 11 -28.42 12.23 14.90
C LEU A 11 -26.95 12.35 15.34
N GLY A 12 -26.67 12.13 16.64
CA GLY A 12 -25.29 12.12 17.15
C GLY A 12 -24.46 11.00 16.53
N ARG A 13 -25.00 9.78 16.43
CA ARG A 13 -24.32 8.65 15.78
C ARG A 13 -24.05 8.89 14.30
N ILE A 14 -24.99 9.51 13.59
CA ILE A 14 -24.83 9.85 12.17
C ILE A 14 -23.69 10.87 12.00
N GLN A 15 -23.63 11.92 12.83
CA GLN A 15 -22.54 12.90 12.76
C GLN A 15 -21.17 12.27 13.01
N THR A 16 -21.05 11.39 14.02
CA THR A 16 -19.79 10.68 14.29
C THR A 16 -19.35 9.83 13.10
N LEU A 17 -20.29 9.10 12.48
CA LEU A 17 -20.00 8.29 11.29
C LEU A 17 -19.59 9.14 10.09
N GLU A 18 -20.20 10.31 9.89
CA GLU A 18 -19.84 11.24 8.83
C GLU A 18 -18.42 11.80 9.03
N GLU A 19 -18.03 12.12 10.26
CA GLU A 19 -16.67 12.56 10.59
C GLU A 19 -15.63 11.45 10.40
N GLU A 20 -15.92 10.24 10.84
CA GLU A 20 -15.05 9.08 10.60
C GLU A 20 -14.88 8.80 9.10
N MET A 21 -15.97 8.83 8.32
CA MET A 21 -15.90 8.68 6.86
C MET A 21 -15.09 9.80 6.21
N LYS A 22 -15.18 11.04 6.70
CA LYS A 22 -14.40 12.17 6.19
C LYS A 22 -12.90 11.98 6.42
N ILE A 23 -12.51 11.52 7.61
CA ILE A 23 -11.10 11.19 7.91
C ILE A 23 -10.62 10.08 6.98
N LEU A 24 -11.43 9.02 6.82
CA LEU A 24 -11.09 7.89 5.97
C LEU A 24 -10.96 8.29 4.49
N LYS A 25 -11.88 9.10 3.98
CA LYS A 25 -11.82 9.66 2.62
C LYS A 25 -10.60 10.54 2.42
N ASN A 26 -10.28 11.44 3.36
CA ASN A 26 -9.08 12.28 3.27
C ASN A 26 -7.79 11.45 3.37
N SER A 27 -7.74 10.39 4.18
CA SER A 27 -6.58 9.50 4.26
C SER A 27 -6.37 8.71 2.95
N LYS A 28 -7.49 8.36 2.29
CA LYS A 28 -7.48 7.70 0.98
C LYS A 28 -7.12 8.68 -0.15
N GLU A 29 -7.64 9.91 -0.12
CA GLU A 29 -7.28 10.97 -1.06
C GLU A 29 -5.83 11.40 -0.91
N ASN A 30 -5.26 11.50 0.30
CA ASN A 30 -3.81 11.70 0.48
C ASN A 30 -2.94 10.54 -0.05
N PHE A 31 -3.53 9.35 -0.18
CA PHE A 31 -2.87 8.19 -0.79
C PHE A 31 -3.04 8.18 -2.31
N GLU A 32 -4.18 8.65 -2.83
CA GLU A 32 -4.54 8.71 -4.25
C GLU A 32 -4.00 9.97 -4.97
N GLU A 33 -3.95 11.15 -4.34
CA GLU A 33 -3.39 12.39 -4.91
C GLU A 33 -1.86 12.34 -5.08
N ARG A 34 -1.19 11.32 -4.52
CA ARG A 34 0.25 11.10 -4.73
C ARG A 34 0.58 10.43 -6.07
N CYS A 35 -0.42 10.13 -6.91
CA CYS A 35 -0.20 9.51 -8.22
C CYS A 35 -1.02 10.06 -9.39
N ASP A 36 -1.62 11.26 -9.28
CA ASP A 36 -2.18 11.96 -10.45
C ASP A 36 -1.41 13.25 -10.77
N GLY A 37 -0.56 13.13 -11.79
CA GLY A 37 -0.27 14.25 -12.70
C GLY A 37 0.70 15.34 -12.24
N ILE A 38 1.94 15.01 -11.87
CA ILE A 38 3.03 16.01 -11.87
C ILE A 38 4.34 15.37 -12.35
N ASN A 39 4.97 16.01 -13.35
CA ASN A 39 6.27 15.73 -13.99
C ASN A 39 7.15 14.65 -13.33
N LEU A 40 7.37 13.57 -14.08
CA LEU A 40 8.28 12.47 -13.79
C LEU A 40 9.65 12.96 -13.28
N PRO A 41 10.02 12.77 -12.00
CA PRO A 41 11.43 12.75 -11.66
C PRO A 41 12.04 11.53 -12.36
N SER A 42 13.22 11.72 -12.98
CA SER A 42 14.06 10.69 -13.62
C SER A 42 13.84 9.28 -13.04
N THR A 43 13.86 8.23 -13.89
CA THR A 43 13.62 6.79 -13.60
C THR A 43 14.11 6.29 -12.22
N LYS A 44 15.16 6.90 -11.67
CA LYS A 44 15.65 6.69 -10.30
C LYS A 44 14.58 6.96 -9.21
N GLY A 45 13.79 8.03 -9.32
CA GLY A 45 12.79 8.41 -8.30
C GLY A 45 11.63 7.43 -8.18
N GLN A 46 11.23 6.78 -9.28
CA GLN A 46 10.16 5.76 -9.25
C GLN A 46 10.59 4.48 -8.52
N THR A 47 11.86 4.09 -8.67
CA THR A 47 12.40 2.91 -7.97
C THR A 47 12.46 3.17 -6.47
N GLU A 48 12.88 4.37 -6.08
CA GLU A 48 12.94 4.77 -4.67
C GLU A 48 11.56 4.84 -4.02
N MET A 49 10.56 5.37 -4.73
CA MET A 49 9.17 5.36 -4.27
C MET A 49 8.65 3.95 -4.02
N ALA A 50 8.92 3.00 -4.93
CA ALA A 50 8.54 1.60 -4.74
C ALA A 50 9.24 0.98 -3.53
N ARG A 51 10.52 1.27 -3.29
CA ARG A 51 11.25 0.81 -2.10
C ARG A 51 10.64 1.35 -0.80
N GLN A 52 10.37 2.65 -0.74
CA GLN A 52 9.77 3.28 0.43
C GLN A 52 8.40 2.67 0.74
N TYR A 53 7.61 2.38 -0.29
CA TYR A 53 6.32 1.72 -0.13
C TYR A 53 6.47 0.29 0.44
N ILE A 54 7.40 -0.51 -0.10
CA ILE A 54 7.69 -1.86 0.41
C ILE A 54 8.15 -1.82 1.87
N GLN A 55 9.04 -0.88 2.23
CA GLN A 55 9.51 -0.71 3.60
C GLN A 55 8.36 -0.35 4.56
N LYS A 56 7.44 0.51 4.12
CA LYS A 56 6.25 0.85 4.90
C LYS A 56 5.38 -0.39 5.14
N LEU A 57 5.14 -1.22 4.11
CA LEU A 57 4.38 -2.47 4.26
C LEU A 57 5.05 -3.44 5.24
N LYS A 58 6.39 -3.53 5.22
CA LYS A 58 7.15 -4.34 6.19
C LYS A 58 6.99 -3.78 7.62
N ALA A 59 7.07 -2.46 7.80
CA ALA A 59 6.89 -1.81 9.10
C ALA A 59 5.47 -2.03 9.65
N ASP A 60 4.44 -1.80 8.83
CA ASP A 60 3.03 -2.02 9.20
C ASP A 60 2.78 -3.48 9.60
N ALA A 61 3.41 -4.45 8.92
CA ALA A 61 3.30 -5.86 9.26
C ALA A 61 4.03 -6.23 10.55
N LYS A 62 5.17 -5.58 10.82
CA LYS A 62 5.90 -5.72 12.08
C LYS A 62 5.11 -5.15 13.26
N GLU A 63 4.45 -4.01 13.08
CA GLU A 63 3.55 -3.42 14.08
C GLU A 63 2.35 -4.33 14.40
N ARG A 64 1.90 -5.13 13.42
CA ARG A 64 0.87 -6.16 13.61
C ARG A 64 1.38 -7.43 14.28
N GLY A 65 2.67 -7.55 14.56
CA GLY A 65 3.29 -8.72 15.16
C GLY A 65 3.39 -9.93 14.22
N LEU A 66 3.47 -9.70 12.91
CA LEU A 66 3.68 -10.78 11.93
C LEU A 66 5.18 -11.09 11.82
N ASP A 67 5.53 -12.38 11.79
CA ASP A 67 6.92 -12.81 11.60
C ASP A 67 7.38 -12.73 10.13
N SER A 68 6.43 -12.75 9.20
CA SER A 68 6.70 -12.63 7.76
C SER A 68 5.51 -12.04 7.00
N ILE A 69 5.81 -11.44 5.85
CA ILE A 69 4.83 -10.91 4.91
C ILE A 69 5.15 -11.37 3.49
N VAL A 70 4.12 -11.82 2.77
CA VAL A 70 4.24 -12.13 1.34
C VAL A 70 3.76 -10.94 0.53
N LEU A 71 4.62 -10.40 -0.32
CA LEU A 71 4.30 -9.29 -1.22
C LEU A 71 4.32 -9.75 -2.67
N VAL A 72 3.30 -9.35 -3.43
CA VAL A 72 3.14 -9.64 -4.86
C VAL A 72 3.36 -8.37 -5.67
N ALA A 73 4.15 -8.45 -6.75
CA ALA A 73 4.47 -7.32 -7.60
C ALA A 73 3.22 -6.65 -8.22
N SER A 74 2.21 -7.45 -8.59
CA SER A 74 0.93 -6.92 -9.08
C SER A 74 0.22 -6.02 -8.07
N ASP A 75 0.29 -6.33 -6.78
CA ASP A 75 -0.43 -5.56 -5.76
C ASP A 75 0.27 -4.23 -5.52
N ILE A 76 1.60 -4.24 -5.45
CA ILE A 76 2.41 -3.01 -5.38
C ILE A 76 2.17 -2.13 -6.62
N HIS A 77 2.11 -2.74 -7.82
CA HIS A 77 1.80 -2.01 -9.06
C HIS A 77 0.43 -1.35 -9.01
N LYS A 78 -0.59 -2.05 -8.52
CA LYS A 78 -1.94 -1.51 -8.36
C LYS A 78 -1.98 -0.39 -7.33
N SER A 79 -1.32 -0.57 -6.18
CA SER A 79 -1.29 0.44 -5.11
C SER A 79 -0.57 1.73 -5.52
N LEU A 80 0.50 1.64 -6.30
CA LEU A 80 1.27 2.82 -6.72
C LEU A 80 0.77 3.43 -8.04
N ASN A 81 -0.18 2.79 -8.73
CA ASN A 81 -0.72 3.16 -10.04
C ASN A 81 0.37 3.59 -11.06
N LEU A 82 1.56 3.00 -10.97
CA LEU A 82 2.69 3.41 -11.80
C LEU A 82 2.41 3.04 -13.24
N LYS A 83 2.54 4.01 -14.15
CA LYS A 83 2.35 3.82 -15.59
C LYS A 83 3.52 3.01 -16.16
N ASN A 84 3.41 1.69 -16.02
CA ASN A 84 4.02 0.70 -16.89
C ASN A 84 5.54 0.48 -16.77
N ARG A 85 6.01 0.12 -15.58
CA ARG A 85 7.40 -0.37 -15.37
C ARG A 85 7.44 -1.53 -14.37
N MET A 86 6.85 -2.67 -14.72
CA MET A 86 6.98 -3.91 -13.91
C MET A 86 8.44 -4.23 -13.50
N PRO A 87 9.45 -4.04 -14.38
CA PRO A 87 10.85 -4.22 -13.98
C PRO A 87 11.31 -3.33 -12.83
N ILE A 88 10.79 -2.10 -12.70
CA ILE A 88 11.15 -1.19 -11.60
C ILE A 88 10.65 -1.75 -10.26
N ILE A 89 9.43 -2.26 -10.23
CA ILE A 89 8.83 -2.83 -9.02
C ILE A 89 9.57 -4.10 -8.63
N CYS A 90 9.77 -5.02 -9.57
CA CYS A 90 10.52 -6.25 -9.31
C CYS A 90 11.96 -5.94 -8.85
N ASN A 91 12.64 -4.96 -9.46
CA ASN A 91 13.98 -4.54 -9.03
C ASN A 91 13.96 -3.93 -7.62
N ALA A 92 12.97 -3.10 -7.29
CA ALA A 92 12.80 -2.55 -5.95
C ALA A 92 12.54 -3.66 -4.92
N MET A 93 11.68 -4.64 -5.25
CA MET A 93 11.44 -5.81 -4.42
C MET A 93 12.72 -6.59 -4.15
N LYS A 94 13.50 -6.90 -5.19
CA LYS A 94 14.79 -7.60 -5.07
C LYS A 94 15.82 -6.80 -4.26
N GLN A 95 15.82 -5.48 -4.36
CA GLN A 95 16.71 -4.61 -3.58
C GLN A 95 16.29 -4.48 -2.10
N CYS A 96 15.03 -4.73 -1.79
CA CYS A 96 14.52 -4.75 -0.42
C CYS A 96 14.62 -6.13 0.23
N MET A 97 15.13 -7.14 -0.48
CA MET A 97 15.40 -8.47 0.08
C MET A 97 16.66 -8.42 0.95
N GLY A 98 16.57 -9.00 2.14
CA GLY A 98 17.71 -9.38 2.97
C GLY A 98 18.12 -10.84 2.76
N ASP A 99 19.12 -11.28 3.50
CA ASP A 99 19.73 -12.61 3.35
C ASP A 99 18.79 -13.78 3.69
N TYR A 100 17.73 -13.51 4.46
CA TYR A 100 16.76 -14.51 4.91
C TYR A 100 15.46 -14.53 4.09
N ASP A 101 15.28 -13.59 3.17
CA ASP A 101 14.03 -13.45 2.41
C ASP A 101 13.95 -14.47 1.26
N GLU A 102 12.74 -14.99 1.01
CA GLU A 102 12.53 -16.10 0.08
C GLU A 102 11.63 -15.69 -1.09
N ILE A 103 12.05 -16.02 -2.31
CA ILE A 103 11.22 -15.82 -3.50
C ILE A 103 10.19 -16.97 -3.58
N THR A 104 8.91 -16.64 -3.45
CA THR A 104 7.83 -17.63 -3.47
C THR A 104 7.43 -17.99 -4.90
N HIS A 105 7.44 -17.02 -5.82
CA HIS A 105 7.13 -17.26 -7.23
C HIS A 105 7.95 -16.34 -8.14
N GLU A 106 8.64 -16.93 -9.11
CA GLU A 106 9.43 -16.23 -10.12
C GLU A 106 9.19 -16.82 -11.52
N THR A 107 9.19 -15.95 -12.53
CA THR A 107 9.14 -16.34 -13.93
C THR A 107 10.57 -16.41 -14.49
N PRO A 108 10.83 -17.16 -15.59
CA PRO A 108 12.17 -17.22 -16.20
C PRO A 108 12.75 -15.85 -16.57
N SER A 109 11.90 -14.85 -16.82
CA SER A 109 12.29 -13.47 -17.08
C SER A 109 12.72 -12.69 -15.82
N GLY A 110 12.35 -13.14 -14.62
CA GLY A 110 12.55 -12.44 -13.35
C GLY A 110 11.70 -11.16 -13.18
N TYR A 111 10.86 -10.83 -14.16
CA TYR A 111 10.04 -9.62 -14.22
C TYR A 111 8.62 -9.97 -14.63
N SER A 112 7.74 -10.17 -13.65
CA SER A 112 6.33 -10.52 -13.87
C SER A 112 5.45 -9.87 -12.80
N SER A 113 4.19 -9.59 -13.15
CA SER A 113 3.15 -9.20 -12.19
C SER A 113 2.90 -10.29 -11.14
N THR A 114 3.15 -11.55 -11.47
CA THR A 114 3.04 -12.69 -10.56
C THR A 114 4.30 -12.92 -9.72
N PHE A 115 5.33 -12.08 -9.84
CA PHE A 115 6.52 -12.18 -8.99
C PHE A 115 6.14 -11.94 -7.53
N SER A 116 6.51 -12.87 -6.64
CA SER A 116 6.19 -12.75 -5.21
C SER A 116 7.36 -13.15 -4.34
N VAL A 117 7.53 -12.39 -3.27
CA VAL A 117 8.61 -12.55 -2.29
C VAL A 117 8.01 -12.56 -0.90
N LYS A 118 8.45 -13.54 -0.11
CA LYS A 118 8.19 -13.64 1.31
C LYS A 118 9.34 -12.96 2.06
N TYR A 119 9.01 -11.87 2.74
CA TYR A 119 9.92 -11.11 3.57
C TYR A 119 9.76 -11.50 5.04
N TYR A 120 10.85 -11.77 5.74
CA TYR A 120 10.88 -11.91 7.19
C TYR A 120 11.12 -10.53 7.84
N LEU A 121 10.48 -10.26 8.99
CA LEU A 121 10.29 -8.90 9.56
C LEU A 121 11.02 -8.62 10.88
#